data_AF-A0A9X7PIA5-F1
#
_entry.id   AF-A0A9X7PIA5-F1
#
_cell.length_a   1.000
_cell.length_b   1.000
_cell.length_c   1.000
_cell.angle_alpha   90.00
_cell.angle_beta   90.00
_cell.angle_gamma   90.00
#
_symmetry.space_group_name_H-M   'P 1'
#
loop_
_entity.id
_entity.type
_entity.pdbx_description
1 polymer ?
#
loop_
_entity_poly.entity_id
_entity_poly.type
_entity_poly.pdbx_seq_one_letter_code
_entity_poly.pdbx_strand_id
1 'polypeptide(L)'
;MPRFAEFNASSLRRTSSVEAGFPWRGQTVTLIRIDAQGVVSQATRITDKRALLAQAGPKDLVLAAWPGEWRQDVFFVDDLKAAREGIG
;
A
#
# COMPACT_ATOMS: atom_id res chain seq x y z
N MET A 1 -14.32 -5.09 20.51
CA MET A 1 -13.82 -4.60 19.20
C MET A 1 -13.26 -5.78 18.43
N PRO A 2 -13.58 -5.95 17.13
CA PRO A 2 -13.04 -7.07 16.37
C PRO A 2 -11.53 -6.88 16.23
N ARG A 3 -10.77 -7.86 16.71
CA ARG A 3 -9.34 -7.97 16.50
C ARG A 3 -9.20 -8.63 15.13
N PHE A 4 -8.80 -7.89 14.09
CA PHE A 4 -8.60 -8.49 12.77
C PHE A 4 -7.51 -9.55 12.91
N ALA A 5 -7.91 -10.82 12.81
CA ALA A 5 -6.97 -11.93 12.96
C ALA A 5 -5.96 -11.91 11.81
N GLU A 6 -6.42 -11.63 10.59
CA GLU A 6 -5.65 -11.52 9.36
C GLU A 6 -6.49 -10.81 8.28
N PHE A 7 -5.83 -10.06 7.39
CA PHE A 7 -6.48 -9.48 6.21
C PHE A 7 -6.34 -10.42 5.00
N ASN A 8 -7.45 -10.77 4.36
CA ASN A 8 -7.42 -11.56 3.13
C ASN A 8 -7.41 -10.64 1.90
N ALA A 9 -6.25 -10.52 1.26
CA ALA A 9 -6.05 -9.71 0.05
C ALA A 9 -5.99 -10.54 -1.25
N SER A 10 -6.44 -11.81 -1.25
CA SER A 10 -6.27 -12.72 -2.40
C SER A 10 -7.00 -12.28 -3.67
N SER A 11 -8.05 -11.47 -3.54
CA SER A 11 -8.83 -10.89 -4.63
C SER A 11 -8.29 -9.55 -5.14
N LEU A 12 -7.21 -9.03 -4.55
CA LEU A 12 -6.57 -7.80 -4.98
C LEU A 12 -5.37 -8.09 -5.89
N ARG A 13 -5.13 -7.18 -6.84
CA ARG A 13 -3.90 -7.17 -7.64
C ARG A 13 -2.71 -6.87 -6.74
N ARG A 14 -1.54 -7.41 -7.07
CA ARG A 14 -0.31 -7.19 -6.30
C ARG A 14 0.49 -6.07 -6.92
N THR A 15 1.18 -5.28 -6.10
CA THR A 15 2.11 -4.27 -6.63
C THR A 15 3.27 -4.91 -7.40
N SER A 16 3.71 -6.10 -7.01
CA SER A 16 4.75 -6.86 -7.69
C SER A 16 4.34 -7.40 -9.08
N SER A 17 3.04 -7.49 -9.37
CA SER A 17 2.56 -8.00 -10.66
C SER A 17 2.49 -6.91 -11.75
N VAL A 18 2.91 -5.68 -11.47
CA VAL A 18 2.96 -4.60 -12.46
C VAL A 18 4.28 -4.70 -13.23
N GLU A 19 4.21 -5.11 -14.51
CA GLU A 19 5.38 -5.43 -15.34
C GLU A 19 6.39 -4.28 -15.47
N ALA A 20 5.90 -3.03 -15.57
CA ALA A 20 6.76 -1.83 -15.65
C ALA A 20 7.29 -1.34 -14.29
N GLY A 21 6.97 -2.05 -13.21
CA GLY A 21 7.18 -1.60 -11.83
C GLY A 21 6.08 -0.66 -11.35
N PHE A 22 5.82 -0.69 -10.04
CA PHE A 22 4.79 0.16 -9.43
C PHE A 22 5.30 1.60 -9.23
N PRO A 23 4.53 2.65 -9.59
CA PRO A 23 5.01 4.04 -9.56
C PRO A 23 4.91 4.67 -8.16
N TRP A 24 5.65 4.14 -7.20
CA TRP A 24 5.60 4.53 -5.77
C TRP A 24 5.65 6.04 -5.49
N ARG A 25 6.49 6.76 -6.25
CA ARG A 25 6.71 8.21 -6.11
C ARG A 25 5.64 9.07 -6.78
N GLY A 26 4.73 8.47 -7.56
CA GLY A 26 3.68 9.19 -8.27
C GLY A 26 2.78 9.96 -7.31
N GLN A 27 2.55 11.24 -7.57
CA GLN A 27 1.66 12.08 -6.75
C GLN A 27 0.20 11.59 -6.79
N THR A 28 -0.15 10.85 -7.84
CA THR A 28 -1.47 10.24 -8.02
C THR A 28 -1.64 8.93 -7.27
N VAL A 29 -0.56 8.37 -6.71
CA VAL A 29 -0.63 7.16 -5.87
C VAL A 29 -0.98 7.55 -4.44
N THR A 30 -2.00 6.93 -3.88
CA THR A 30 -2.34 7.04 -2.44
C THR A 30 -2.03 5.72 -1.76
N LEU A 31 -1.22 5.75 -0.70
CA LEU A 31 -1.05 4.60 0.18
C LEU A 31 -2.10 4.63 1.27
N ILE A 32 -2.66 3.48 1.59
CA ILE A 32 -3.59 3.28 2.70
C ILE A 32 -3.02 2.15 3.56
N ARG A 33 -2.90 2.38 4.86
CA ARG A 33 -2.51 1.36 5.85
C ARG A 33 -3.67 1.14 6.80
N ILE A 34 -3.99 -0.11 7.04
CA ILE A 34 -4.91 -0.55 8.08
C ILE A 34 -4.10 -1.38 9.07
N ASP A 35 -4.00 -0.93 10.31
CA ASP A 35 -3.27 -1.67 11.34
C ASP A 35 -4.09 -2.84 11.93
N ALA A 36 -3.45 -3.64 12.78
CA ALA A 36 -4.08 -4.79 13.44
C ALA A 36 -5.27 -4.43 14.35
N GLN A 37 -5.40 -3.16 14.74
CA GLN A 37 -6.50 -2.62 15.53
C GLN A 37 -7.63 -2.08 14.64
N GLY A 38 -7.43 -2.03 13.32
CA GLY A 38 -8.38 -1.50 12.35
C GLY A 38 -8.26 0.01 12.16
N VAL A 39 -7.21 0.66 12.66
CA VAL A 39 -6.99 2.10 12.43
C VAL A 39 -6.53 2.29 10.99
N VAL A 40 -7.24 3.17 10.27
CA VAL A 40 -6.96 3.50 8.88
C VAL A 40 -6.15 4.78 8.81
N SER A 41 -5.04 4.75 8.09
CA SER A 41 -4.22 5.92 7.77
C SER A 41 -3.93 5.95 6.28
N GLN A 42 -3.73 7.14 5.72
CA GLN A 42 -3.42 7.32 4.30
C GLN A 42 -2.30 8.33 4.08
N ALA A 43 -1.59 8.18 2.96
CA ALA A 43 -0.52 9.10 2.57
C ALA A 43 -0.46 9.30 1.06
N THR A 44 -0.38 10.57 0.64
CA THR A 44 -0.30 10.98 -0.77
C THR A 44 1.05 11.64 -1.09
N ARG A 45 1.62 12.40 -0.14
CA ARG A 45 2.93 13.04 -0.29
C ARG A 45 4.06 12.04 -0.07
N ILE A 46 5.18 12.25 -0.76
CA ILE A 46 6.35 11.36 -0.70
C ILE A 46 6.87 11.15 0.73
N THR A 47 6.90 12.22 1.55
CA THR A 47 7.35 12.19 2.95
C THR A 47 6.43 11.33 3.81
N ASP A 48 5.12 11.49 3.63
CA ASP A 48 4.11 10.83 4.43
C ASP A 48 4.02 9.34 4.06
N LYS A 49 4.20 9.03 2.78
CA LYS A 49 4.25 7.65 2.30
C LYS A 49 5.46 6.90 2.85
N ARG A 50 6.64 7.55 2.91
CA ARG A 50 7.83 6.99 3.58
C ARG A 50 7.54 6.69 5.05
N ALA A 51 6.96 7.64 5.76
CA ALA A 51 6.60 7.46 7.17
C ALA A 51 5.59 6.32 7.37
N LEU A 52 4.56 6.24 6.52
CA LEU A 52 3.56 5.17 6.54
C LEU A 52 4.19 3.80 6.31
N LEU A 53 5.06 3.65 5.29
CA LEU A 53 5.75 2.39 4.99
C LEU A 53 6.77 2.00 6.06
N ALA A 54 7.41 2.97 6.73
CA ALA A 54 8.30 2.72 7.85
C ALA A 54 7.55 2.19 9.08
N GLN A 55 6.32 2.65 9.31
CA GLN A 55 5.47 2.21 10.42
C GLN A 55 4.72 0.89 10.12
N ALA A 56 4.54 0.54 8.85
CA ALA A 56 3.84 -0.67 8.45
C ALA A 56 4.53 -1.94 8.97
N GLY A 57 3.81 -2.69 9.80
CA GLY A 57 4.24 -3.97 10.36
C GLY A 57 3.69 -5.18 9.60
N PRO A 58 4.14 -6.40 9.94
CA PRO A 58 3.75 -7.63 9.23
C PRO A 58 2.26 -7.99 9.30
N LYS A 59 1.51 -7.43 10.26
CA LYS A 59 0.07 -7.67 10.45
C LYS A 59 -0.81 -6.57 9.84
N ASP A 60 -0.19 -5.55 9.27
CA ASP A 60 -0.92 -4.43 8.69
C ASP A 60 -1.23 -4.74 7.23
N LEU A 61 -2.41 -4.32 6.78
CA LEU A 61 -2.74 -4.30 5.37
C LEU A 61 -2.30 -2.97 4.78
N VAL A 62 -1.43 -3.02 3.78
CA VAL A 62 -1.07 -1.83 3.00
C VAL A 62 -1.62 -1.98 1.59
N LEU A 63 -2.36 -0.96 1.17
CA LEU A 63 -2.95 -0.83 -0.15
C LEU A 63 -2.35 0.37 -0.87
N ALA A 64 -2.26 0.28 -2.18
CA ALA A 64 -1.91 1.38 -3.06
C ALA A 64 -3.05 1.63 -4.04
N ALA A 65 -3.71 2.77 -3.93
CA ALA A 65 -4.64 3.24 -4.94
C ALA A 65 -3.84 4.01 -5.99
N TRP A 66 -3.88 3.54 -7.23
CA TRP A 66 -3.23 4.18 -8.36
C TRP A 66 -4.25 4.34 -9.49
N PRO A 67 -4.45 5.56 -10.03
CA PRO A 67 -5.38 5.79 -11.13
C PRO A 67 -5.04 5.07 -12.45
N GLY A 68 -3.92 4.34 -12.52
CA GLY A 68 -3.48 3.68 -13.76
C GLY A 68 -3.40 4.66 -14.92
N GLU A 69 -3.46 4.12 -16.15
CA GLU A 69 -3.62 4.93 -17.38
C GLU A 69 -5.09 5.06 -17.80
N TRP A 70 -5.97 4.14 -17.34
CA TRP A 70 -7.37 4.05 -17.79
C TRP A 70 -8.41 3.83 -16.69
N ARG A 71 -8.02 3.40 -15.47
CA ARG A 71 -8.95 3.14 -14.36
C ARG A 71 -8.20 3.17 -13.01
N GLN A 72 -8.87 3.72 -12.00
CA GLN A 72 -8.40 3.62 -10.61
C GLN A 72 -8.48 2.19 -10.11
N ASP A 73 -7.29 1.60 -9.93
CA ASP A 73 -7.10 0.26 -9.38
C ASP A 73 -6.55 0.36 -7.96
N VAL A 74 -6.92 -0.62 -7.13
CA VAL A 74 -6.39 -0.80 -5.78
C VAL A 74 -5.53 -2.05 -5.77
N PHE A 75 -4.28 -1.88 -5.33
CA PHE A 75 -3.29 -2.93 -5.27
C PHE A 75 -2.96 -3.26 -3.81
N PHE A 76 -2.77 -4.53 -3.52
CA PHE A 76 -2.12 -4.99 -2.30
C PHE A 76 -0.60 -4.80 -2.41
N VAL A 77 -0.02 -4.12 -1.42
CA VAL A 77 1.43 -3.99 -1.28
C VAL A 77 1.95 -5.27 -0.65
N ASP A 78 2.30 -6.23 -1.51
CA ASP A 78 2.70 -7.58 -1.13
C ASP A 78 4.18 -7.70 -0.72
N ASP A 79 5.01 -6.73 -1.10
CA ASP A 79 6.40 -6.61 -0.69
C ASP A 79 6.67 -5.20 -0.12
N LEU A 80 6.64 -5.10 1.22
CA LEU A 80 6.94 -3.87 1.94
C LEU A 80 8.41 -3.44 1.79
N LYS A 81 9.33 -4.38 1.55
CA LYS A 81 10.75 -4.05 1.35
C LYS A 81 10.92 -3.36 -0.01
N ALA A 82 10.39 -3.96 -1.07
CA ALA A 82 10.40 -3.36 -2.40
C ALA A 82 9.67 -2.01 -2.43
N ALA A 83 8.57 -1.86 -1.69
CA ALA A 83 7.87 -0.59 -1.57
C ALA A 83 8.72 0.51 -0.90
N ARG A 84 9.44 0.17 0.18
CA ARG A 84 10.38 1.08 0.87
C ARG A 84 11.54 1.49 -0.03
N GLU A 85 12.12 0.55 -0.78
CA GLU A 85 13.19 0.84 -1.72
C GLU A 85 12.70 1.70 -2.90
N GLY A 86 11.52 1.39 -3.44
CA GLY A 86 10.92 2.09 -4.58
C GLY A 86 10.51 3.52 -4.28
N ILE A 87 10.10 3.82 -3.04
CA ILE A 87 9.85 5.19 -2.62
C ILE A 87 11.14 5.94 -2.30
N GLY A 88 12.17 5.21 -1.85
CA GLY A 88 13.51 5.64 -1.43
C GLY A 88 13.46 6.47 -0.18
#